data_AF-U2R544-F1
#
_entry.id   AF-U2R544-F1
#
_cell.length_a   1.000
_cell.length_b   1.000
_cell.length_c   1.000
_cell.angle_alpha   90.00
_cell.angle_beta   90.00
_cell.angle_gamma   90.00
#
_symmetry.space_group_name_H-M   'P 1'
#
loop_
_entity.id
_entity.type
_entity.pdbx_description
1 polymer ?
#
loop_
_entity_poly.entity_id
_entity_poly.type
_entity_poly.pdbx_seq_one_letter_code
_entity_poly.pdbx_strand_id
1 'polypeptide(L)' 'MIKKAVKENEDVIVTRKNEENVVLINLEKYNQFLKAVQNAEYLAKIDRGFSQMKNGKGQVHDLIEVDDE' A
#
# COMPACT_ATOMS: atom_id res chain seq x y z
N MET A 1 22.41 1.12 16.72
CA MET A 1 21.62 1.16 15.47
C MET A 1 20.35 0.34 15.57
N ILE A 2 20.40 -0.98 15.84
CA ILE A 2 19.20 -1.83 15.95
C ILE A 2 18.19 -1.32 17.00
N LYS A 3 18.65 -0.89 18.18
CA LYS A 3 17.76 -0.33 19.22
C LYS A 3 17.00 0.92 18.77
N LYS A 4 17.63 1.79 17.96
CA LYS A 4 16.97 3.01 17.45
C LYS A 4 15.86 2.67 16.47
N ALA A 5 16.15 1.79 15.50
CA ALA A 5 15.16 1.34 14.52
C ALA A 5 13.97 0.60 15.18
N VAL A 6 14.24 -0.25 16.18
CA VAL A 6 13.23 -1.12 16.80
C VAL A 6 12.45 -0.43 17.93
N LYS A 7 13.11 0.32 18.83
CA LYS A 7 12.43 0.94 19.99
C LYS A 7 11.98 2.38 19.74
N GLU A 8 12.68 3.13 18.92
CA GLU A 8 12.42 4.56 18.71
C GLU A 8 11.65 4.82 17.40
N ASN A 9 11.33 3.75 16.66
CA ASN A 9 10.63 3.81 15.36
C ASN A 9 11.33 4.73 14.33
N GLU A 10 12.65 4.88 14.45
CA GLU A 10 13.48 5.72 13.59
C GLU A 10 13.91 4.97 12.32
N ASP A 11 13.89 5.67 11.18
CA ASP A 11 14.49 5.17 9.94
C ASP A 11 15.98 5.49 9.93
N VAL A 12 16.82 4.46 9.77
CA VAL A 12 18.27 4.62 9.79
C VAL A 12 18.84 4.33 8.41
N ILE A 13 19.49 5.32 7.80
CA ILE A 13 20.22 5.14 6.55
C ILE A 13 21.65 4.68 6.88
N VAL A 14 22.06 3.56 6.30
CA VAL A 14 23.41 3.02 6.42
C VAL A 14 24.14 3.22 5.10
N THR A 15 25.05 4.18 5.08
CA THR A 15 25.86 4.49 3.90
C THR A 15 27.13 3.63 3.86
N ARG A 16 27.45 3.08 2.68
CA ARG A 16 28.65 2.27 2.44
C ARG A 16 29.52 2.92 1.37
N LYS A 17 30.84 2.73 1.48
CA LYS A 17 31.83 3.33 0.56
C LYS A 17 31.69 2.87 -0.89
N ASN A 18 31.02 1.74 -1.12
CA ASN A 18 30.74 1.16 -2.43
C ASN A 18 29.36 1.55 -2.98
N GLU A 19 28.70 2.54 -2.38
CA GLU A 19 27.37 3.04 -2.77
C GLU A 19 26.21 2.03 -2.62
N GLU A 20 26.46 0.85 -2.06
CA GLU A 20 25.43 -0.13 -1.69
C GLU A 20 24.75 0.26 -0.37
N ASN A 21 24.11 1.42 -0.38
CA ASN A 21 23.44 1.98 0.79
C ASN A 21 22.15 1.22 1.10
N VAL A 22 21.83 1.07 2.39
CA VAL A 22 20.60 0.39 2.82
C VAL A 22 19.85 1.24 3.84
N VAL A 23 18.52 1.09 3.86
CA VAL A 23 17.66 1.69 4.88
C VAL A 23 17.23 0.60 5.86
N LEU A 24 17.45 0.84 7.14
CA LEU A 24 17.00 -0.02 8.23
C LEU A 24 15.74 0.58 8.86
N ILE A 25 14.66 -0.18 8.81
CA ILE A 25 13.37 0.13 9.46
C ILE A 25 12.95 -1.06 10.31
N ASN A 26 12.04 -0.87 11.27
CA ASN A 26 11.45 -2.00 11.98
C ASN A 26 10.41 -2.74 11.13
N LEU A 27 10.10 -3.96 11.57
CA LEU A 27 9.22 -4.88 10.87
C LEU A 27 7.77 -4.37 10.78
N GLU A 28 7.28 -3.70 11.83
CA GLU A 28 5.91 -3.16 11.83
C GLU A 28 5.74 -2.11 10.73
N LYS A 29 6.67 -1.16 10.65
CA LYS A 29 6.68 -0.12 9.62
C LYS A 29 6.87 -0.71 8.22
N TYR A 30 7.73 -1.71 8.07
CA TYR A 30 7.87 -2.46 6.81
C TYR A 30 6.55 -3.08 6.35
N ASN A 31 5.84 -3.76 7.26
CA ASN A 31 4.54 -4.37 6.95
C ASN A 31 3.47 -3.32 6.59
N GLN A 32 3.47 -2.17 7.26
CA GLN A 32 2.58 -1.05 6.92
C GLN A 32 2.87 -0.50 5.53
N PHE A 33 4.16 -0.34 5.16
CA PHE A 33 4.55 0.07 3.82
C PHE A 33 4.05 -0.91 2.75
N LEU A 34 4.23 -2.22 2.95
CA LEU A 34 3.75 -3.23 2.00
C LEU A 34 2.23 -3.15 1.81
N LYS A 35 1.47 -3.00 2.89
CA LYS A 35 0.00 -2.81 2.83
C LYS A 35 -0.36 -1.53 2.09
N ALA A 36 0.33 -0.43 2.36
CA ALA A 36 0.06 0.85 1.70
C ALA A 36 0.33 0.78 0.19
N VAL A 37 1.42 0.13 -0.23
CA VAL A 37 1.75 -0.08 -1.65
C VAL A 37 0.69 -0.94 -2.33
N GLN A 38 0.29 -2.07 -1.72
CA GLN A 38 -0.78 -2.91 -2.27
C GLN A 38 -2.10 -2.14 -2.37
N ASN A 39 -2.44 -1.37 -1.33
CA ASN A 39 -3.67 -0.58 -1.29
C ASN A 39 -3.66 0.58 -2.29
N ALA A 40 -2.50 1.11 -2.67
CA ALA A 40 -2.42 2.19 -3.66
C ALA A 40 -3.01 1.77 -5.01
N GLU A 41 -2.77 0.52 -5.44
CA GLU A 41 -3.39 -0.01 -6.66
C GLU A 41 -4.91 -0.14 -6.52
N TYR A 42 -5.40 -0.57 -5.37
CA TYR A 42 -6.84 -0.65 -5.08
C TYR A 42 -7.49 0.74 -5.05
N LEU A 43 -6.85 1.72 -4.40
CA LEU A 43 -7.31 3.10 -4.36
C LEU A 43 -7.35 3.71 -5.77
N ALA A 44 -6.36 3.42 -6.62
CA ALA A 44 -6.37 3.86 -8.01
C ALA A 44 -7.54 3.26 -8.82
N LYS A 45 -7.93 2.01 -8.54
CA LYS A 45 -9.12 1.39 -9.16
C LYS A 45 -10.41 2.06 -8.69
N ILE A 46 -10.51 2.38 -7.41
CA ILE A 46 -11.66 3.09 -6.83
C ILE A 46 -11.79 4.48 -7.47
N ASP A 47 -10.70 5.24 -7.55
CA ASP A 47 -10.67 6.57 -8.18
C ASP A 47 -11.08 6.52 -9.65
N ARG A 48 -10.64 5.49 -10.37
CA ARG A 48 -11.07 5.25 -11.76
C ARG A 48 -12.57 4.99 -11.82
N GLY A 49 -13.11 4.15 -10.93
CA GLY A 49 -14.55 3.89 -10.84
C GLY A 49 -15.36 5.15 -10.56
N PHE A 50 -14.97 5.94 -9.56
CA PHE A 50 -15.60 7.23 -9.28
C PHE A 50 -15.55 8.19 -10.46
N SER A 51 -14.41 8.26 -11.15
CA SER A 51 -14.26 9.11 -12.34
C SER A 51 -15.16 8.64 -13.49
N GLN A 52 -15.33 7.32 -13.69
CA GLN A 52 -16.26 6.78 -14.68
C GLN A 52 -17.72 7.11 -14.32
N MET A 53 -18.10 6.97 -13.05
CA MET A 53 -19.44 7.31 -12.57
C MET A 53 -19.75 8.80 -12.74
N LYS A 54 -18.84 9.70 -12.35
CA LYS A 54 -18.99 11.15 -12.54
C LYS A 54 -19.15 11.55 -14.01
N ASN A 55 -18.50 10.82 -14.92
CA ASN A 55 -18.58 11.07 -16.36
C ASN A 55 -19.76 10.33 -17.04
N GLY A 56 -20.71 9.78 -16.27
CA GLY A 56 -21.87 9.09 -16.81
C GLY A 56 -21.57 7.75 -17.50
N LYS A 57 -20.40 7.17 -17.27
CA LYS A 57 -19.98 5.87 -17.83
C LYS A 57 -20.31 4.67 -16.91
N GLY A 58 -21.17 4.87 -15.93
CA GLY A 58 -21.66 3.80 -15.07
C GLY A 58 -22.59 2.85 -15.84
N GLN A 59 -22.63 1.58 -15.44
CA GLN A 59 -23.59 0.60 -15.95
C GLN A 59 -24.52 0.18 -14.81
N VAL A 60 -25.82 0.11 -15.10
CA VAL A 60 -26.82 -0.46 -14.18
C VAL A 60 -26.82 -1.96 -14.40
N HIS A 61 -26.67 -2.71 -13.31
CA HIS A 61 -26.76 -4.16 -13.30
C HIS A 61 -27.73 -4.56 -12.19
N ASP A 62 -28.55 -5.57 -12.46
CA ASP A 62 -29.42 -6.16 -11.44
C ASP A 62 -28.58 -7.00 -10.47
N LEU A 63 -29.00 -7.06 -9.20
CA LEU A 63 -28.36 -7.92 -8.23
C LEU A 63 -28.67 -9.38 -8.56
N ILE A 64 -27.63 -10.18 -8.78
CA ILE A 64 -27.75 -11.62 -8.97
C ILE A 64 -27.37 -12.27 -7.65
N GLU A 65 -28.34 -12.91 -7.00
CA GLU A 65 -28.08 -13.77 -5.84
C GLU A 65 -27.46 -15.08 -6.35
N VAL A 66 -26.35 -15.47 -5.74
CA VAL A 66 -25.76 -16.79 -5.95
C VAL A 66 -26.35 -17.71 -4.89
N ASP A 67 -27.14 -18.70 -5.32
CA ASP A 67 -27.64 -19.74 -4.43
C ASP A 67 -26.46 -20.60 -3.96
N ASP A 68 -26.40 -20.85 -2.64
CA ASP A 68 -25.41 -21.72 -2.00
C ASP A 68 -25.75 -23.20 -2.26
N GLU A 69 -25.57 -23.71 -3.49
CA GLU A 69 -25.54 -25.17 -3.77
C GLU A 69 -24.15 -25.78 -3.60
#